data_AF-A0A7L2FYL8-F1
#
_entry.id   AF-A0A7L2FYL8-F1
#
_cell.length_a   1.000
_cell.length_b   1.000
_cell.length_c   1.000
_cell.angle_alpha   90.00
_cell.angle_beta   90.00
_cell.angle_gamma   90.00
#
_symmetry.space_group_name_H-M   'P 1'
#
loop_
_entity.id
_entity.type
_entity.pdbx_description
1 polymer ?
#
loop_
_entity_poly.entity_id
_entity_poly.type
_entity_poly.pdbx_seq_one_letter_code
_entity_poly.pdbx_strand_id
1 'polypeptide(L)'
;IWSLGVLLYTMLTGYTPFANGPDDTLEEILARIDSGKFSLSGGYWNAVSDTAKDLVPKMLRVDPHQRLTAAQVLSHPWIVPCD
;
A
#
# COMPACT_ATOMS: atom_id res chain seq x y z
N ILE A 1 1.81 10.97 -0.50
CA ILE A 1 2.36 9.63 -0.14
C ILE A 1 1.28 8.58 -0.09
N TRP A 2 0.20 8.80 0.68
CA TRP A 2 -0.93 7.87 0.73
C TRP A 2 -1.44 7.45 -0.65
N SER A 3 -1.81 8.42 -1.50
CA SER A 3 -2.28 8.14 -2.87
C SER A 3 -1.26 7.38 -3.72
N LEU A 4 0.03 7.63 -3.49
CA LEU A 4 1.12 6.92 -4.17
C LEU A 4 1.22 5.46 -3.68
N GLY A 5 0.98 5.21 -2.39
CA GLY A 5 0.92 3.87 -1.81
C GLY A 5 -0.27 3.07 -2.34
N VAL A 6 -1.43 3.73 -2.51
CA VAL A 6 -2.61 3.12 -3.15
C VAL A 6 -2.30 2.76 -4.61
N LEU A 7 -1.70 3.69 -5.35
CA LEU A 7 -1.31 3.44 -6.74
C LEU A 7 -0.30 2.28 -6.84
N LEU A 8 0.71 2.26 -5.98
CA LEU A 8 1.72 1.21 -5.95
C LEU A 8 1.10 -0.16 -5.64
N TYR A 9 0.21 -0.22 -4.65
CA TYR A 9 -0.55 -1.43 -4.32
C TYR A 9 -1.31 -1.94 -5.55
N THR A 10 -2.02 -1.05 -6.26
CA THR A 10 -2.78 -1.41 -7.47
C THR A 10 -1.86 -1.89 -8.60
N MET A 11 -0.69 -1.28 -8.78
CA MET A 11 0.28 -1.72 -9.80
C MET A 11 0.86 -3.12 -9.49
N LEU A 12 1.11 -3.43 -8.21
CA LEU A 12 1.69 -4.71 -7.81
C LEU A 12 0.71 -5.87 -7.90
N THR A 13 -0.57 -5.60 -7.68
CA THR A 13 -1.57 -6.65 -7.44
C THR A 13 -2.71 -6.66 -8.46
N GLY A 14 -2.92 -5.55 -9.17
CA GLY A 14 -4.02 -5.36 -10.11
C GLY A 14 -5.36 -4.97 -9.46
N TYR A 15 -5.44 -4.86 -8.13
CA TYR A 15 -6.66 -4.49 -7.42
C TYR A 15 -6.39 -3.38 -6.39
N THR A 16 -7.43 -2.66 -6.00
CA THR A 16 -7.27 -1.59 -5.02
C THR A 16 -7.26 -2.16 -3.59
N PRO A 17 -6.52 -1.55 -2.65
CA PRO A 17 -6.41 -2.07 -1.28
C PRO A 17 -7.69 -1.97 -0.45
N PHE A 18 -8.61 -1.07 -0.81
CA PHE A 18 -9.78 -0.74 0.03
C PHE A 18 -11.13 -0.93 -0.67
N ALA A 19 -11.18 -1.00 -2.01
CA ALA A 19 -12.39 -1.31 -2.77
C ALA A 19 -12.29 -2.70 -3.40
N ASN A 20 -13.29 -3.53 -3.16
CA ASN A 20 -13.43 -4.88 -3.70
C ASN A 20 -14.27 -4.90 -4.98
N GLY A 21 -15.04 -3.85 -5.27
CA GLY A 21 -15.83 -3.71 -6.49
C GLY A 21 -16.58 -2.37 -6.62
N PRO A 22 -17.33 -2.19 -7.71
CA PRO A 22 -18.14 -0.98 -7.96
C PRO A 22 -19.35 -0.87 -7.01
N ASP A 23 -19.73 -1.94 -6.33
CA ASP A 23 -20.82 -2.00 -5.35
C ASP A 23 -20.39 -1.62 -3.92
N ASP A 24 -19.09 -1.45 -3.63
CA ASP A 24 -18.65 -1.02 -2.30
C ASP A 24 -19.11 0.41 -2.03
N THR A 25 -19.75 0.60 -0.88
CA THR A 25 -20.17 1.92 -0.43
C THR A 25 -18.96 2.73 0.03
N LEU A 26 -19.01 4.07 -0.14
CA LEU A 26 -17.94 4.96 0.34
C LEU A 26 -17.66 4.78 1.84
N GLU A 27 -18.71 4.54 2.64
CA GLU A 27 -18.58 4.28 4.08
C GLU A 27 -17.77 3.02 4.38
N GLU A 28 -17.93 1.94 3.61
CA GLU A 28 -17.17 0.71 3.78
C GLU A 28 -15.70 0.89 3.39
N ILE A 29 -15.44 1.64 2.31
CA ILE A 29 -14.09 1.98 1.88
C ILE A 29 -13.39 2.82 2.95
N LEU A 30 -14.08 3.84 3.49
CA LEU A 30 -13.58 4.68 4.57
C LEU A 30 -13.33 3.87 5.85
N ALA A 31 -14.23 2.95 6.21
CA ALA A 31 -14.06 2.07 7.37
C ALA A 31 -12.83 1.16 7.23
N ARG A 32 -12.57 0.65 6.01
CA ARG A 32 -11.36 -0.16 5.73
C ARG A 32 -10.10 0.69 5.81
N ILE A 33 -10.13 1.91 5.27
CA ILE A 33 -9.04 2.89 5.38
C ILE A 33 -8.75 3.20 6.84
N ASP A 34 -9.77 3.49 7.64
CA ASP A 34 -9.65 3.80 9.07
C ASP A 34 -9.11 2.61 9.87
N SER A 35 -9.57 1.40 9.53
CA SER A 35 -9.05 0.17 10.15
C SER A 35 -7.58 -0.10 9.83
N GLY A 36 -7.03 0.49 8.75
CA GLY A 36 -5.67 0.25 8.27
C GLY A 36 -5.40 -1.20 7.85
N LYS A 37 -6.45 -2.02 7.69
CA LYS A 37 -6.33 -3.45 7.35
C LYS A 37 -6.49 -3.66 5.85
N PHE A 38 -5.41 -4.09 5.21
CA PHE A 38 -5.39 -4.57 3.83
C PHE A 38 -4.49 -5.81 3.75
N SER A 39 -4.79 -6.69 2.81
CA SER A 39 -4.08 -7.96 2.66
C SER A 39 -2.79 -7.78 1.86
N LEU A 40 -1.66 -8.02 2.50
CA LEU A 40 -0.32 -8.07 1.86
C LEU A 40 0.19 -9.51 1.68
N SER A 41 -0.70 -10.48 1.88
CA SER A 41 -0.37 -11.90 1.99
C SER A 41 -1.26 -12.72 1.07
N GLY A 42 -0.67 -13.67 0.34
CA GLY A 42 -1.40 -14.63 -0.49
C GLY A 42 -1.73 -14.14 -1.90
N GLY A 43 -2.02 -15.10 -2.79
CA GLY A 43 -2.34 -14.82 -4.20
C GLY A 43 -1.20 -14.12 -4.93
N TYR A 44 -1.50 -12.96 -5.52
CA TYR A 44 -0.57 -12.13 -6.28
C TYR A 44 0.62 -11.62 -5.43
N TRP A 45 0.41 -11.40 -4.13
CA TRP A 45 1.48 -10.98 -3.23
C TRP A 45 2.59 -12.03 -3.09
N ASN A 46 2.35 -13.31 -3.40
CA ASN A 46 3.43 -14.31 -3.37
C ASN A 46 4.51 -14.05 -4.42
N ALA A 47 4.18 -13.40 -5.55
CA ALA A 47 5.14 -13.03 -6.58
C ALA A 47 5.83 -11.68 -6.31
N VAL A 48 5.33 -10.91 -5.33
CA VAL A 48 5.84 -9.57 -5.00
C VAL A 48 7.01 -9.68 -4.01
N SER A 49 8.09 -8.94 -4.28
CA SER A 49 9.27 -8.87 -3.41
C SER A 49 8.93 -8.44 -1.98
N ASP A 50 9.64 -8.97 -0.98
CA ASP A 50 9.44 -8.60 0.43
C ASP A 50 9.74 -7.12 0.69
N THR A 51 10.67 -6.52 -0.05
CA THR A 51 10.95 -5.07 0.00
C THR A 51 9.76 -4.22 -0.42
N ALA A 52 8.94 -4.68 -1.37
CA ALA A 52 7.73 -3.97 -1.77
C ALA A 52 6.63 -4.11 -0.72
N LYS A 53 6.47 -5.32 -0.17
CA LYS A 53 5.53 -5.63 0.93
C LYS A 53 5.83 -4.83 2.18
N ASP A 54 7.08 -4.45 2.40
CA ASP A 54 7.49 -3.59 3.50
C ASP A 54 7.24 -2.09 3.20
N LEU A 55 7.45 -1.64 1.96
CA LEU A 55 7.25 -0.24 1.58
C LEU A 55 5.76 0.18 1.58
N VAL A 56 4.90 -0.62 0.96
CA VAL A 56 3.47 -0.31 0.78
C VAL A 56 2.75 0.02 2.10
N PRO A 57 2.86 -0.78 3.18
CA PRO A 57 2.20 -0.46 4.44
C PRO A 57 2.77 0.78 5.13
N LYS A 58 4.06 1.07 4.94
CA LYS A 58 4.67 2.31 5.46
C LYS A 58 4.16 3.56 4.74
N MET A 59 3.75 3.44 3.47
CA MET A 59 3.11 4.51 2.72
C MET A 59 1.62 4.68 3.03
N LEU A 60 0.95 3.58 3.40
CA LEU A 60 -0.47 3.49 3.77
C LEU A 60 -0.72 3.53 5.29
N ARG A 61 0.20 4.08 6.08
CA ARG A 61 -0.01 4.33 7.51
C ARG A 61 -1.12 5.37 7.71
N VAL A 62 -2.16 4.98 8.45
CA VAL A 62 -3.32 5.83 8.79
C VAL A 62 -2.82 7.09 9.48
N ASP A 63 -1.95 6.91 10.47
CA ASP A 63 -1.27 8.01 11.15
C ASP A 63 -0.29 8.72 10.20
N PRO A 64 -0.46 10.04 9.98
CA PRO A 64 0.40 10.80 9.07
C PRO A 64 1.81 11.04 9.62
N HIS A 65 2.03 10.99 10.93
CA HIS A 65 3.36 11.13 11.54
C HIS A 65 4.21 9.88 11.39
N GLN A 66 3.58 8.71 11.32
CA GLN A 66 4.25 7.43 11.04
C GLN A 66 4.34 7.09 9.55
N ARG A 67 3.75 7.92 8.70
CA ARG A 67 3.79 7.75 7.24
C ARG A 67 5.14 8.20 6.70
N LEU A 68 5.73 7.39 5.81
CA LEU A 68 6.96 7.80 5.14
C LEU A 68 6.77 9.10 4.36
N THR A 69 7.82 9.90 4.31
CA THR A 69 7.90 11.06 3.41
C THR A 69 8.35 10.62 2.02
N ALA A 70 8.17 11.48 1.01
CA ALA A 70 8.61 11.20 -0.36
C ALA A 70 10.12 10.85 -0.41
N ALA A 71 10.93 11.60 0.34
CA ALA A 71 12.36 11.38 0.44
C ALA A 71 12.69 9.98 1.00
N GLN A 72 12.00 9.56 2.07
CA GLN A 72 12.22 8.24 2.66
C GLN A 72 11.75 7.10 1.76
N VAL A 73 10.67 7.30 0.99
CA VAL A 73 10.22 6.33 -0.02
C VAL A 73 11.29 6.18 -1.10
N LEU A 74 11.84 7.29 -1.60
CA LEU A 74 12.90 7.29 -2.61
C LEU A 74 14.19 6.66 -2.11
N SER A 75 14.48 6.70 -0.80
CA SER A 75 15.63 6.03 -0.19
C SER A 75 15.35 4.57 0.23
N HIS A 76 14.15 4.05 -0.01
CA HIS A 76 13.80 2.69 0.37
C HIS A 76 14.55 1.66 -0.49
N PRO A 77 14.99 0.51 0.07
CA PRO A 77 15.64 -0.56 -0.69
C PRO A 77 14.78 -1.19 -1.80
N TRP A 78 13.50 -0.81 -1.89
CA TRP A 78 12.67 -1.20 -3.03
C TRP A 78 12.85 -0.27 -4.24
N ILE A 79 13.11 1.02 -4.00
CA ILE A 79 13.37 2.02 -5.05
C ILE A 79 14.85 2.06 -5.41
N VAL A 80 15.72 2.06 -4.40
CA VAL A 80 17.18 2.12 -4.59
C VAL A 80 17.70 0.69 -4.69
N PRO A 81 18.28 0.29 -5.83
CA PRO A 81 19.01 -0.97 -5.92
C PRO A 81 20.16 -0.95 -4.92
N CYS A 82 20.35 -2.03 -4.16
CA CYS A 82 21.69 -2.33 -3.66
C CYS A 82 22.53 -2.68 -4.90
N ASP A 83 23.54 -1.87 -5.17
CA ASP A 83 24.61 -2.17 -6.15
C ASP A 83 25.37 -3.44 -5.73
#